data_AF-A0A7S2CWS2-F1
#
_entry.id   AF-A0A7S2CWS2-F1
#
_cell.length_a   1.000
_cell.length_b   1.000
_cell.length_c   1.000
_cell.angle_alpha   90.00
_cell.angle_beta   90.00
_cell.angle_gamma   90.00
#
_symmetry.space_group_name_H-M   'P 1'
#
loop_
_entity.id
_entity.type
_entity.pdbx_description
1 polymer ?
#
loop_
_entity_poly.entity_id
_entity_poly.type
_entity_poly.pdbx_seq_one_letter_code
_entity_poly.pdbx_strand_id
1 'polypeptide(L)'
;EEDLVDQLPKECARKGITIPSVFGTFADLKILFALAYPDHRGTSLKQMLDHLSIPQQGRQHSGLDDCRNFARILTRLLPMGVDVSPTHKAGRGQVRGHGAERRPGDWDCTACGAIAFASKST
;
A
#
# COMPACT_ATOMS: atom_id res chain seq x y z
N GLU A 1 -5.79 -3.75 0.77
CA GLU A 1 -6.04 -2.35 0.41
C GLU A 1 -4.76 -1.58 0.70
N GLU A 2 -4.34 -0.73 -0.22
CA GLU A 2 -3.11 0.05 -0.13
C GLU A 2 -3.39 1.44 0.46
N ASP A 3 -2.48 1.94 1.30
CA ASP A 3 -2.73 3.14 2.11
C ASP A 3 -3.00 4.39 1.25
N LEU A 4 -2.13 4.64 0.27
CA LEU A 4 -2.18 5.87 -0.54
C LEU A 4 -3.04 5.72 -1.81
N VAL A 5 -3.31 4.49 -2.25
CA VAL A 5 -4.07 4.21 -3.48
C VAL A 5 -5.55 3.95 -3.17
N ASP A 6 -5.86 3.26 -2.06
CA ASP A 6 -7.23 2.91 -1.70
C ASP A 6 -7.75 3.73 -0.51
N GLN A 7 -7.04 3.70 0.64
CA GLN A 7 -7.57 4.23 1.90
C GLN A 7 -7.61 5.76 1.90
N LEU A 8 -6.53 6.42 1.50
CA LEU A 8 -6.45 7.88 1.50
C LEU A 8 -7.51 8.52 0.58
N PRO A 9 -7.71 8.09 -0.69
CA PRO A 9 -8.76 8.66 -1.52
C PRO A 9 -10.16 8.46 -0.95
N LYS A 10 -10.46 7.26 -0.41
CA LYS A 10 -11.76 6.97 0.23
C LYS A 10 -12.02 7.91 1.41
N GLU A 11 -11.03 8.08 2.29
CA GLU A 11 -11.16 8.94 3.47
C GLU A 11 -11.23 10.42 3.11
N CYS A 12 -10.45 10.87 2.13
CA CYS A 12 -10.53 12.23 1.58
C CYS A 12 -11.91 12.53 0.99
N ALA A 13 -12.44 11.61 0.16
CA ALA A 13 -13.77 11.75 -0.42
C ALA A 13 -14.86 11.80 0.67
N ARG A 14 -14.78 10.90 1.66
CA ARG A 14 -15.72 10.86 2.80
C ARG A 14 -15.72 12.16 3.62
N LYS A 15 -14.58 12.84 3.71
CA LYS A 15 -14.43 14.09 4.48
C LYS A 15 -14.53 15.36 3.63
N GLY A 16 -14.73 15.25 2.31
CA GLY A 16 -14.73 16.40 1.40
C GLY A 16 -13.37 17.11 1.31
N ILE A 17 -12.27 16.38 1.54
CA ILE A 17 -10.90 16.93 1.51
C ILE A 17 -10.27 16.60 0.16
N THR A 18 -9.75 17.61 -0.54
CA THR A 18 -8.91 17.37 -1.73
C THR A 18 -7.60 16.71 -1.31
N ILE A 19 -7.22 15.63 -2.00
CA ILE A 19 -5.98 14.90 -1.72
C ILE A 19 -4.79 15.84 -1.97
N PRO A 20 -3.94 16.11 -0.96
CA PRO A 20 -2.74 16.92 -1.16
C PRO A 20 -1.76 16.28 -2.15
N SER A 21 -1.18 17.09 -3.04
CA SER A 21 -0.28 16.59 -4.11
C SER A 21 0.99 15.90 -3.59
N VAL A 22 1.40 16.16 -2.35
CA VAL A 22 2.52 15.48 -1.68
C VAL A 22 2.29 13.97 -1.57
N PHE A 23 1.04 13.51 -1.55
CA PHE A 23 0.70 12.08 -1.55
C PHE A 23 0.68 11.48 -2.97
N GLY A 24 0.94 12.26 -4.01
CA GLY A 24 0.80 11.86 -5.42
C GLY A 24 1.85 10.85 -5.91
N THR A 25 2.96 10.68 -5.20
CA THR A 25 3.95 9.62 -5.48
C THR A 25 4.53 9.10 -4.18
N PHE A 26 4.93 7.83 -4.17
CA PHE A 26 5.50 7.19 -2.98
C PHE A 26 6.40 6.01 -3.34
N ALA A 27 7.31 5.68 -2.43
CA ALA A 27 8.14 4.48 -2.51
C ALA A 27 7.48 3.34 -1.73
N ASP A 28 7.23 2.22 -2.40
CA ASP A 28 6.73 1.01 -1.79
C ASP A 28 7.89 0.19 -1.22
N LEU A 29 7.94 0.07 0.10
CA LEU A 29 8.98 -0.67 0.81
C LEU A 29 9.07 -2.13 0.37
N LYS A 30 7.96 -2.76 -0.05
CA LYS A 30 7.98 -4.14 -0.56
C LYS A 30 8.79 -4.26 -1.85
N ILE A 31 8.68 -3.27 -2.73
CA ILE A 31 9.48 -3.19 -3.96
C ILE A 31 10.94 -2.94 -3.61
N LEU A 32 11.22 -1.98 -2.73
CA LEU A 32 12.59 -1.69 -2.30
C LEU A 32 13.27 -2.93 -1.70
N PHE A 33 12.55 -3.66 -0.86
CA PHE A 33 13.05 -4.87 -0.23
C PHE A 33 13.28 -5.99 -1.26
N ALA A 34 12.37 -6.19 -2.22
CA ALA A 34 12.54 -7.18 -3.28
C ALA A 34 13.72 -6.85 -4.21
N LEU A 35 13.99 -5.56 -4.47
CA LEU A 35 15.17 -5.12 -5.21
C LEU A 35 16.47 -5.41 -4.45
N ALA A 36 16.47 -5.20 -3.13
CA ALA A 36 17.62 -5.48 -2.28
C ALA A 36 17.87 -6.99 -2.08
N TYR A 37 16.83 -7.82 -2.15
CA TYR A 37 16.90 -9.27 -1.94
C TYR A 37 16.13 -10.06 -3.02
N PRO A 38 16.64 -10.14 -4.27
CA PRO A 38 15.92 -10.77 -5.39
C PRO A 38 15.58 -12.25 -5.19
N ASP A 39 16.39 -12.95 -4.39
CA ASP A 39 16.21 -14.37 -4.09
C ASP A 39 15.16 -14.62 -2.98
N HIS A 40 14.76 -13.58 -2.25
CA HIS A 40 13.75 -13.71 -1.20
C HIS A 40 12.33 -13.48 -1.75
N ARG A 41 11.43 -14.44 -1.51
CA ARG A 41 10.06 -14.43 -2.05
C ARG A 41 9.03 -13.69 -1.20
N GLY A 42 9.35 -13.33 0.05
CA GLY A 42 8.41 -12.75 1.01
C GLY A 42 8.61 -11.26 1.25
N THR A 43 7.54 -10.47 1.13
CA THR A 43 7.57 -9.01 1.37
C THR A 43 6.53 -8.56 2.40
N SER A 44 5.94 -9.49 3.16
CA SER A 44 5.15 -9.10 4.33
C SER A 44 6.06 -8.49 5.40
N LEU A 45 5.49 -7.61 6.25
CA LEU A 45 6.25 -6.98 7.34
C LEU A 45 7.00 -8.02 8.18
N LYS A 46 6.30 -9.09 8.60
CA LYS A 46 6.90 -10.17 9.38
C LYS A 46 8.06 -10.85 8.64
N GLN A 47 7.89 -11.17 7.36
CA GLN A 47 8.94 -11.82 6.57
C GLN A 47 10.17 -10.92 6.41
N MET A 48 9.97 -9.62 6.17
CA MET A 48 11.08 -8.66 6.06
C MET A 48 11.82 -8.53 7.39
N LEU A 49 11.10 -8.46 8.52
CA LEU A 49 11.70 -8.43 9.85
C LEU A 49 12.48 -9.71 10.16
N ASP A 50 11.89 -10.88 9.89
CA ASP A 50 12.51 -12.18 10.09
C ASP A 50 13.80 -12.30 9.26
N HIS A 51 13.74 -11.96 7.97
CA HIS A 51 14.89 -12.01 7.05
C HIS A 51 16.06 -11.13 7.52
N LEU A 52 15.75 -9.91 7.98
CA LEU A 52 16.75 -8.97 8.48
C LEU A 52 17.17 -9.22 9.93
N SER A 53 16.60 -10.25 10.58
CA SER A 53 16.79 -10.53 12.01
C SER A 53 16.48 -9.31 12.90
N ILE A 54 15.45 -8.55 12.55
CA ILE A 54 14.98 -7.38 13.29
C ILE A 54 13.81 -7.81 14.18
N PRO A 55 13.91 -7.73 15.52
CA PRO A 55 12.79 -8.04 16.41
C PRO A 55 11.62 -7.10 16.14
N GLN A 56 10.40 -7.65 16.02
CA GLN A 56 9.20 -6.84 15.87
C GLN A 56 9.02 -5.92 17.09
N GLN A 57 8.81 -4.63 16.83
CA GLN A 57 8.45 -3.66 17.86
C GLN A 57 6.93 -3.52 17.93
N GLY A 58 6.37 -3.66 19.14
CA GLY A 58 4.95 -3.42 19.38
C GLY A 58 4.02 -4.47 18.79
N ARG A 59 2.77 -4.08 18.56
CA ARG A 59 1.70 -5.00 18.11
C ARG A 59 1.51 -4.90 16.60
N GLN A 60 1.52 -6.05 15.94
CA GLN A 60 1.19 -6.15 14.52
C GLN A 60 -0.21 -5.58 14.28
N HIS A 61 -0.36 -4.82 13.18
CA HIS A 61 -1.58 -4.08 12.81
C HIS A 61 -1.88 -2.82 13.65
N SER A 62 -0.96 -2.41 14.52
CA SER A 62 -0.96 -1.03 15.02
C SER A 62 -0.21 -0.16 14.03
N GLY A 63 -0.90 0.77 13.37
CA GLY A 63 -0.28 1.61 12.33
C GLY A 63 1.00 2.32 12.79
N LEU A 64 1.04 2.81 14.04
CA LEU A 64 2.24 3.46 14.58
C LEU A 64 3.41 2.49 14.78
N ASP A 65 3.15 1.29 15.26
CA ASP A 65 4.17 0.27 15.45
C ASP A 65 4.67 -0.27 14.10
N ASP A 66 3.77 -0.46 13.15
CA ASP A 66 4.10 -0.86 11.78
C ASP A 66 4.99 0.22 11.12
N CYS A 67 4.68 1.51 11.26
CA CYS A 67 5.53 2.60 10.79
C CYS A 67 6.95 2.56 11.39
N ARG A 68 7.09 2.27 12.69
CA ARG A 68 8.40 2.13 13.33
C ARG A 68 9.17 0.94 12.77
N ASN A 69 8.51 -0.19 12.56
CA ASN A 69 9.14 -1.36 11.97
C ASN A 69 9.56 -1.11 10.51
N PHE A 70 8.73 -0.44 9.71
CA PHE A 70 9.08 -0.02 8.35
C PHE A 70 10.30 0.90 8.31
N ALA A 71 10.38 1.88 9.21
CA ALA A 71 11.54 2.77 9.31
C ALA A 71 12.83 1.99 9.62
N ARG A 72 12.76 0.97 10.48
CA ARG A 72 13.91 0.10 10.82
C ARG A 72 14.34 -0.77 9.66
N ILE A 73 13.39 -1.34 8.90
CA ILE A 73 13.67 -2.07 7.66
C ILE A 73 14.35 -1.13 6.66
N LEU A 74 13.78 0.04 6.39
CA LEU A 74 14.34 1.01 5.45
C LEU A 74 15.77 1.43 5.84
N THR A 75 16.02 1.65 7.13
CA THR A 75 17.36 1.95 7.66
C THR A 75 18.38 0.84 7.35
N ARG A 76 17.94 -0.41 7.19
CA ARG A 76 18.81 -1.53 6.79
C ARG A 76 19.04 -1.60 5.28
N LEU A 77 18.09 -1.13 4.48
CA LEU A 77 18.20 -1.13 3.02
C LEU A 77 19.03 0.04 2.49
N LEU A 78 18.98 1.21 3.13
CA LEU A 78 19.69 2.41 2.67
C LEU A 78 21.21 2.20 2.48
N PRO A 79 21.96 1.56 3.39
CA PRO A 79 23.39 1.29 3.20
C PRO A 79 23.70 0.32 2.06
N MET A 80 22.71 -0.42 1.56
CA MET A 80 22.87 -1.34 0.42
C MET A 80 22.76 -0.60 -0.92
N GLY A 81 22.49 0.71 -0.92
CA GLY A 81 22.36 1.51 -2.14
C GLY A 81 21.04 1.29 -2.88
N VAL A 82 19.98 0.85 -2.19
CA VAL A 82 18.66 0.74 -2.81
C VAL A 82 18.16 2.11 -3.25
N ASP A 83 17.64 2.22 -4.47
CA ASP A 83 17.02 3.44 -4.96
C ASP A 83 15.65 3.63 -4.27
N VAL A 84 15.54 4.66 -3.44
CA VAL A 84 14.31 5.02 -2.72
C VAL A 84 13.42 6.01 -3.49
N SER A 85 13.69 6.21 -4.78
CA SER A 85 12.83 7.01 -5.65
C SER A 85 11.41 6.45 -5.69
N PRO A 86 10.40 7.30 -5.98
CA PRO A 86 9.02 6.84 -5.99
C PRO A 86 8.79 5.67 -6.94
N THR A 87 8.22 4.58 -6.42
CA THR A 87 7.93 3.36 -7.17
C THR A 87 6.51 3.37 -7.74
N HIS A 88 5.62 4.17 -7.15
CA HIS A 88 4.23 4.30 -7.58
C HIS A 88 3.80 5.77 -7.65
N LYS A 89 2.74 6.02 -8.42
CA LYS A 89 2.00 7.28 -8.44
C LYS A 89 0.63 7.04 -7.79
N ALA A 90 0.29 7.79 -6.75
CA ALA A 90 -1.08 7.86 -6.27
C ALA A 90 -1.88 8.76 -7.21
N GLY A 91 -3.01 8.26 -7.72
CA GLY A 91 -3.96 9.12 -8.43
C GLY A 91 -3.71 9.36 -9.94
N ARG A 92 -3.42 8.31 -10.71
CA ARG A 92 -3.92 8.19 -12.09
C ARG A 92 -4.33 6.74 -12.31
N GLY A 93 -5.54 6.51 -12.79
CA GLY A 93 -6.18 5.19 -12.86
C GLY A 93 -5.24 4.08 -13.31
N GLN A 94 -4.89 3.19 -12.38
CA GLN A 94 -4.62 1.81 -12.72
C GLN A 94 -5.87 1.04 -12.37
N VAL A 95 -6.66 0.77 -13.41
CA VAL A 95 -7.65 -0.30 -13.40
C VAL A 95 -6.85 -1.60 -13.22
N ARG A 96 -6.66 -2.03 -11.97
CA ARG A 96 -6.27 -3.40 -11.64
C ARG A 96 -7.43 -4.08 -10.94
N GLY A 97 -8.53 -4.20 -11.68
CA GLY A 97 -9.55 -5.20 -11.38
C GLY A 97 -9.00 -6.57 -11.75
N HIS A 98 -8.49 -7.32 -10.78
CA HIS A 98 -8.43 -8.76 -10.90
C HIS A 98 -9.86 -9.27 -11.19
N GLY A 99 -10.00 -10.09 -12.23
CA GLY A 99 -11.26 -10.53 -12.83
C GLY A 99 -12.19 -11.30 -11.87
N ALA A 100 -12.88 -10.58 -11.00
CA ALA A 100 -14.12 -11.03 -10.39
C ALA A 100 -15.28 -10.55 -11.27
N GLU A 101 -16.12 -11.47 -11.71
CA GLU A 101 -17.31 -11.19 -12.50
C GLU A 101 -18.23 -10.22 -11.75
N ARG A 102 -18.71 -9.16 -12.43
CA ARG A 102 -19.57 -8.14 -11.82
C ARG A 102 -20.89 -8.77 -11.39
N ARG A 103 -21.35 -8.44 -10.18
CA ARG A 103 -22.65 -8.88 -9.68
C ARG A 103 -23.74 -7.87 -10.09
N PRO A 104 -24.99 -8.33 -10.27
CA PRO A 104 -26.12 -7.40 -10.41
C PRO A 104 -26.17 -6.41 -9.23
N GLY A 105 -26.16 -5.11 -9.55
CA GLY A 105 -26.15 -4.02 -8.55
C GLY A 105 -24.78 -3.42 -8.26
N ASP A 106 -23.69 -4.03 -8.74
CA ASP A 106 -22.37 -3.38 -8.72
C ASP A 106 -22.37 -2.21 -9.71
N TRP A 107 -21.79 -1.07 -9.32
CA TRP A 107 -21.73 0.13 -10.17
C TRP A 107 -20.34 0.76 -10.17
N ASP A 108 -19.98 1.38 -11.30
CA ASP A 108 -18.71 2.08 -11.46
C ASP A 108 -18.84 3.53 -11.00
N CYS A 109 -17.96 3.97 -10.11
CA CYS A 109 -17.93 5.35 -9.65
C CYS A 109 -17.46 6.27 -10.78
N THR A 110 -18.33 7.16 -11.23
CA THR A 110 -18.03 8.11 -12.33
C THR A 110 -16.97 9.15 -11.97
N ALA A 111 -16.68 9.34 -10.68
CA ALA A 111 -15.68 10.29 -10.20
C ALA A 111 -14.26 9.71 -10.16
N CYS A 112 -14.09 8.42 -9.85
CA CYS A 112 -12.77 7.82 -9.65
C CYS A 112 -12.52 6.50 -10.41
N GLY A 113 -13.54 5.91 -11.03
CA GLY A 113 -13.46 4.65 -11.77
C GLY A 113 -13.39 3.39 -10.90
N ALA A 114 -13.52 3.52 -9.57
CA ALA A 114 -13.57 2.36 -8.68
C ALA A 114 -14.93 1.64 -8.77
N ILE A 115 -14.93 0.32 -8.62
CA ILE A 115 -16.14 -0.49 -8.50
C ILE A 115 -16.73 -0.38 -7.09
N ALA A 116 -18.01 -0.07 -6.98
CA ALA A 116 -18.77 -0.11 -5.74
C ALA A 116 -19.65 -1.37 -5.74
N PHE A 117 -19.48 -2.22 -4.72
CA PHE A 117 -20.19 -3.50 -4.62
C PHE A 117 -21.60 -3.31 -4.06
N ALA A 118 -22.58 -4.01 -4.62
CA ALA A 118 -23.92 -4.07 -4.07
C ALA A 118 -23.90 -4.62 -2.63
N SER A 119 -24.72 -4.03 -1.75
CA SER A 119 -24.95 -4.61 -0.42
C SER A 119 -25.58 -5.99 -0.56
N LYS A 120 -25.10 -6.97 0.20
CA LYS A 120 -25.73 -8.29 0.25
C LYS A 120 -27.11 -8.13 0.87
N SER A 121 -28.15 -8.53 0.15
CA SER A 121 -29.45 -8.81 0.78
C SER A 121 -29.23 -9.98 1.74
N THR A 122 -29.50 -9.75 3.03
CA THR A 122 -29.49 -10.78 4.09
C THR A 122 -30.44 -11.93 3.78
#